data_AF-A0A0H5CXY6-F1
#
_entry.id   AF-A0A0H5CXY6-F1
#
_cell.length_a   1.000
_cell.length_b   1.000
_cell.length_c   1.000
_cell.angle_alpha   90.00
_cell.angle_beta   90.00
_cell.angle_gamma   90.00
#
_symmetry.space_group_name_H-M   'P 1'
#
loop_
_entity.id
_entity.type
_entity.pdbx_description
1 polymer ?
#
loop_
_entity_poly.entity_id
_entity_poly.type
_entity_poly.pdbx_seq_one_letter_code
_entity_poly.pdbx_strand_id
1 'polypeptide(L)'
;MSAIVRSKTTGRVLHRTVTSKPQLGQPAAARCIICGWSQRIDPPGGRSEARALARAHLRWPDEWPVFHCGIAYHTTDPDHTDPAAARVGGARANASAWAVHDRSPAAARAARLATDDIVDRGLPTEAALSLAMPACDPTHRPAPSVALVVARHDVPGYSIAWIGDCRAYEVRGECLVPLTTDRAASSTVRHTHTSRPRGRLVLTAGDLHNAVPHDTLTALAVGIPHPTTSAHLIVAAGTRTGAADVTALVIDPVPTQ
;
A
#
# COMPACT_ATOMS: atom_id res chain seq x y z
N MET A 1 -20.65 -6.14 -10.74
CA MET A 1 -20.21 -7.26 -11.61
C MET A 1 -18.76 -7.51 -11.28
N SER A 2 -18.41 -8.73 -10.92
CA SER A 2 -17.04 -9.15 -10.63
C SER A 2 -16.58 -10.15 -11.69
N ALA A 3 -15.34 -10.04 -12.14
CA ALA A 3 -14.72 -11.00 -13.05
C ALA A 3 -13.43 -11.57 -12.43
N ILE A 4 -13.07 -12.80 -12.76
CA ILE A 4 -12.04 -13.60 -12.07
C ILE A 4 -11.11 -14.24 -13.11
N VAL A 5 -9.79 -14.17 -12.88
CA VAL A 5 -8.76 -14.93 -13.62
C VAL A 5 -8.09 -15.88 -12.66
N ARG A 6 -7.86 -17.11 -13.13
CA ARG A 6 -7.15 -18.16 -12.40
C ARG A 6 -5.88 -18.54 -13.14
N SER A 7 -4.82 -18.83 -12.39
CA SER A 7 -3.60 -19.45 -12.91
C SER A 7 -3.97 -20.76 -13.60
N LYS A 8 -3.50 -20.95 -14.83
CA LYS A 8 -3.73 -22.20 -15.57
C LYS A 8 -3.07 -23.41 -14.88
N THR A 9 -1.92 -23.19 -14.27
CA THR A 9 -1.12 -24.24 -13.63
C THR A 9 -1.65 -24.62 -12.24
N THR A 10 -2.07 -23.64 -11.43
CA THR A 10 -2.42 -23.88 -10.02
C THR A 10 -3.91 -23.77 -9.72
N GLY A 11 -4.73 -23.26 -10.65
CA GLY A 11 -6.15 -22.95 -10.43
C GLY A 11 -6.39 -21.80 -9.45
N ARG A 12 -5.33 -21.23 -8.86
CA ARG A 12 -5.39 -20.12 -7.89
C ARG A 12 -5.93 -18.87 -8.57
N VAL A 13 -6.81 -18.15 -7.89
CA VAL A 13 -7.28 -16.85 -8.39
C VAL A 13 -6.12 -15.85 -8.37
N LEU A 14 -5.76 -15.33 -9.54
CA LEU A 14 -4.70 -14.33 -9.71
C LEU A 14 -5.28 -12.91 -9.67
N HIS A 15 -6.43 -12.72 -10.31
CA HIS A 15 -7.09 -11.41 -10.38
C HIS A 15 -8.59 -11.55 -10.14
N ARG A 16 -9.14 -10.60 -9.39
CA ARG A 16 -10.59 -10.44 -9.23
C ARG A 16 -10.93 -8.97 -9.33
N THR A 17 -11.52 -8.56 -10.45
CA THR A 17 -11.84 -7.16 -10.70
C THR A 17 -13.26 -6.81 -10.31
N VAL A 18 -13.43 -5.58 -9.81
CA VAL A 18 -14.71 -4.95 -9.52
C VAL A 18 -14.73 -3.55 -10.13
N THR A 19 -15.92 -3.09 -10.55
CA THR A 19 -16.12 -1.75 -11.11
C THR A 19 -17.05 -0.95 -10.22
N SER A 20 -16.70 0.30 -9.91
CA SER A 20 -17.61 1.25 -9.26
C SER A 20 -18.48 1.98 -10.30
N LYS A 21 -19.65 2.44 -9.89
CA LYS A 21 -20.42 3.42 -10.66
C LYS A 21 -19.81 4.81 -10.38
N PRO A 22 -19.84 5.74 -11.34
CA PRO A 22 -19.52 7.13 -11.04
C PRO A 22 -20.50 7.65 -9.98
N GLN A 23 -19.98 8.40 -9.01
CA GLN A 23 -20.76 9.16 -8.03
C GLN A 23 -20.49 10.65 -8.25
N LEU A 24 -21.30 11.53 -7.67
CA LEU A 24 -21.07 12.98 -7.79
C LEU A 24 -19.66 13.32 -7.28
N GLY A 25 -18.79 13.84 -8.16
CA GLY A 25 -17.40 14.13 -7.85
C GLY A 25 -16.44 12.93 -7.80
N GLN A 26 -16.90 11.71 -8.13
CA GLN A 26 -16.04 10.53 -8.22
C GLN A 26 -16.20 9.84 -9.59
N PRO A 27 -15.13 9.76 -10.40
CA PRO A 27 -15.19 9.07 -11.68
C PRO A 27 -15.49 7.58 -11.53
N ALA A 28 -15.97 6.95 -12.60
CA ALA A 28 -16.03 5.49 -12.67
C ALA A 28 -14.62 4.92 -12.51
N ALA A 29 -14.49 3.78 -11.82
CA ALA A 29 -13.21 3.13 -11.63
C ALA A 29 -13.31 1.62 -11.75
N ALA A 30 -12.20 1.00 -12.11
CA ALA A 30 -11.99 -0.44 -12.06
C ALA A 30 -10.88 -0.74 -11.05
N ARG A 31 -11.02 -1.80 -10.27
CA ARG A 31 -9.96 -2.26 -9.36
C ARG A 31 -9.90 -3.77 -9.26
N CYS A 32 -8.72 -4.32 -8.99
CA CYS A 32 -8.51 -5.71 -8.65
C CYS A 32 -8.36 -5.86 -7.13
N ILE A 33 -9.23 -6.63 -6.50
CA ILE A 33 -9.21 -6.81 -5.04
C ILE A 33 -8.12 -7.77 -4.57
N ILE A 34 -7.38 -8.41 -5.48
CA ILE A 34 -6.32 -9.38 -5.15
C ILE A 34 -4.95 -8.74 -5.26
N CYS A 35 -4.67 -8.06 -6.38
CA CYS A 35 -3.36 -7.45 -6.62
C CYS A 35 -3.31 -5.95 -6.33
N GLY A 36 -4.42 -5.33 -5.92
CA GLY A 36 -4.46 -3.89 -5.61
C GLY A 36 -4.42 -2.96 -6.83
N TRP A 37 -4.44 -3.49 -8.07
CA TRP A 37 -4.55 -2.67 -9.27
C TRP A 37 -5.81 -1.80 -9.22
N SER A 38 -5.71 -0.53 -9.61
CA SER A 38 -6.88 0.32 -9.82
C SER A 38 -6.64 1.33 -10.94
N GLN A 39 -7.70 1.65 -11.67
CA GLN A 39 -7.66 2.68 -12.71
C GLN A 39 -8.96 3.48 -12.69
N ARG A 40 -8.81 4.81 -12.65
CA ARG A 40 -9.90 5.78 -12.77
C ARG A 40 -10.13 6.11 -14.24
N ILE A 41 -11.34 6.52 -14.56
CA ILE A 41 -11.74 6.91 -15.90
C ILE A 41 -12.05 8.38 -15.89
N ASP A 42 -11.34 9.14 -16.70
CA ASP A 42 -11.58 10.57 -16.82
C ASP A 42 -12.99 10.81 -17.39
N PRO A 43 -13.75 11.78 -16.85
CA PRO A 43 -15.01 12.20 -17.45
C PRO A 43 -14.80 12.56 -18.94
N PRO A 44 -15.74 12.19 -19.84
CA PRO A 44 -17.09 11.70 -19.58
C PRO A 44 -17.21 10.18 -19.40
N GLY A 45 -16.09 9.46 -19.26
CA GLY A 45 -16.09 8.00 -19.33
C GLY A 45 -16.94 7.32 -18.24
N GLY A 46 -17.53 6.18 -18.62
CA GLY A 46 -18.59 5.53 -17.86
C GLY A 46 -18.28 4.11 -17.38
N ARG A 47 -19.31 3.42 -16.89
CA ARG A 47 -19.19 2.04 -16.39
C ARG A 47 -18.76 1.03 -17.46
N SER A 48 -19.08 1.27 -18.73
CA SER A 48 -18.66 0.46 -19.87
C SER A 48 -17.14 0.44 -20.01
N GLU A 49 -16.51 1.61 -19.92
CA GLU A 49 -15.05 1.77 -19.93
C GLU A 49 -14.43 1.14 -18.68
N ALA A 50 -15.05 1.24 -17.51
CA ALA A 50 -14.56 0.58 -16.28
C ALA A 50 -14.49 -0.93 -16.48
N ARG A 51 -15.49 -1.50 -17.15
CA ARG A 51 -15.49 -2.93 -17.50
C ARG A 51 -14.46 -3.26 -18.58
N ALA A 52 -14.18 -2.35 -19.51
CA ALA A 52 -13.14 -2.54 -20.53
C ALA A 52 -11.75 -2.58 -19.88
N LEU A 53 -11.45 -1.64 -18.98
CA LEU A 53 -10.22 -1.62 -18.19
C LEU A 53 -10.08 -2.86 -17.31
N ALA A 54 -11.15 -3.23 -16.60
CA ALA A 54 -11.17 -4.46 -15.80
C ALA A 54 -10.85 -5.70 -16.65
N ARG A 55 -11.41 -5.79 -17.88
CA ARG A 55 -11.12 -6.89 -18.81
C ARG A 55 -9.71 -6.83 -19.41
N ALA A 56 -9.18 -5.63 -19.65
CA ALA A 56 -7.81 -5.45 -20.10
C ALA A 56 -6.81 -5.93 -19.03
N HIS A 57 -7.06 -5.57 -17.76
CA HIS A 57 -6.25 -6.03 -16.63
C HIS A 57 -6.27 -7.56 -16.47
N LEU A 58 -7.42 -8.20 -16.68
CA LEU A 58 -7.54 -9.66 -16.66
C LEU A 58 -6.79 -10.38 -17.80
N ARG A 59 -6.30 -9.64 -18.80
CA ARG A 59 -5.50 -10.17 -19.93
C ARG A 59 -4.01 -9.88 -19.78
N TRP A 60 -3.57 -9.32 -18.66
CA TRP A 60 -2.14 -9.10 -18.43
C TRP A 60 -1.40 -10.43 -18.38
N PRO A 61 -0.19 -10.52 -18.96
CA PRO A 61 0.64 -11.71 -18.90
C PRO A 61 0.95 -12.14 -17.47
N ASP A 62 1.06 -13.46 -17.24
CA ASP A 62 1.43 -14.03 -15.94
C ASP A 62 2.86 -13.59 -15.49
N GLU A 63 3.70 -13.17 -16.43
CA GLU A 63 5.09 -12.70 -16.19
C GLU A 63 5.17 -11.27 -15.63
N TRP A 64 4.04 -10.55 -15.56
CA TRP A 64 4.03 -9.21 -14.97
C TRP A 64 4.18 -9.30 -13.46
N PRO A 65 4.93 -8.40 -12.81
CA PRO A 65 5.07 -8.39 -11.36
C PRO A 65 3.69 -8.17 -10.73
N VAL A 66 3.07 -9.26 -10.32
CA VAL A 66 1.89 -9.23 -9.46
C VAL A 66 2.41 -9.03 -8.04
N PHE A 67 1.76 -8.15 -7.29
CA PHE A 67 2.01 -8.05 -5.86
C PHE A 67 0.76 -8.50 -5.15
N HIS A 68 0.92 -9.44 -4.21
CA HIS A 68 -0.18 -9.77 -3.30
C HIS A 68 -0.11 -8.79 -2.14
N CYS A 69 -1.10 -7.91 -2.07
CA CYS A 69 -1.19 -6.91 -1.02
C CYS A 69 -2.25 -7.34 0.00
N GLY A 70 -1.85 -7.47 1.26
CA GLY A 70 -2.74 -7.61 2.40
C GLY A 70 -2.85 -6.30 3.14
N ILE A 71 -4.03 -5.70 3.19
CA ILE A 71 -4.30 -4.51 3.99
C ILE A 71 -5.21 -4.92 5.13
N ALA A 72 -4.83 -4.57 6.35
CA ALA A 72 -5.71 -4.62 7.50
C ALA A 72 -5.57 -3.34 8.29
N TYR A 73 -6.66 -2.94 8.95
CA TYR A 73 -6.67 -1.83 9.88
C TYR A 73 -7.72 -2.04 10.96
N HIS A 74 -7.53 -1.40 12.10
CA HIS A 74 -8.51 -1.27 13.16
C HIS A 74 -8.55 0.19 13.58
N THR A 75 -9.70 0.84 13.43
CA THR A 75 -9.94 2.23 13.84
C THR A 75 -11.00 2.26 14.94
N THR A 76 -10.79 3.11 15.94
CA THR A 76 -11.82 3.44 16.94
C THR A 76 -12.82 4.47 16.42
N ASP A 77 -12.50 5.15 15.32
CA ASP A 77 -13.32 6.17 14.68
C ASP A 77 -13.99 5.60 13.41
N PRO A 78 -15.34 5.55 13.35
CA PRO A 78 -16.07 4.96 12.23
C PRO A 78 -16.03 5.78 10.92
N ASP A 79 -15.67 7.06 10.97
CA ASP A 79 -15.58 7.92 9.79
C ASP A 79 -14.25 7.71 9.03
N HIS A 80 -13.32 6.96 9.63
CA HIS A 80 -12.01 6.65 9.05
C HIS A 80 -12.03 5.36 8.25
N THR A 81 -12.36 5.46 6.96
CA THR A 81 -12.61 4.29 6.11
C THR A 81 -11.44 3.87 5.19
N ASP A 82 -10.32 4.59 5.19
CA ASP A 82 -9.22 4.34 4.25
C ASP A 82 -7.82 4.71 4.81
N PRO A 83 -7.25 3.92 5.74
CA PRO A 83 -5.95 4.22 6.37
C PRO A 83 -4.72 3.73 5.57
N ALA A 84 -4.94 3.15 4.39
CA ALA A 84 -3.86 2.67 3.53
C ALA A 84 -4.21 2.94 2.06
N ALA A 85 -3.32 3.63 1.36
CA ALA A 85 -3.41 3.81 -0.08
C ALA A 85 -2.48 2.80 -0.75
N ALA A 86 -3.04 1.76 -1.36
CA ALA A 86 -2.29 0.89 -2.27
C ALA A 86 -2.69 1.20 -3.71
N ARG A 87 -1.71 1.56 -4.55
CA ARG A 87 -1.94 1.76 -5.99
C ARG A 87 -0.89 1.00 -6.79
N VAL A 88 -1.35 -0.04 -7.47
CA VAL A 88 -0.56 -0.73 -8.49
C VAL A 88 -0.90 -0.14 -9.86
N GLY A 89 0.09 0.45 -10.51
CA GLY A 89 -0.04 1.18 -11.76
C GLY A 89 -0.39 0.36 -12.99
N GLY A 90 -1.13 0.98 -13.91
CA GLY A 90 -1.61 0.41 -15.16
C GLY A 90 -0.52 0.10 -16.19
N ALA A 91 -0.79 -0.91 -17.03
CA ALA A 91 -0.29 -1.25 -18.37
C ALA A 91 1.23 -1.24 -18.66
N ARG A 92 2.10 -0.86 -17.74
CA ARG A 92 3.56 -1.00 -17.89
C ARG A 92 4.24 -1.68 -16.71
N ALA A 93 3.53 -2.04 -15.64
CA ALA A 93 3.99 -2.85 -14.49
C ALA A 93 5.28 -2.42 -13.75
N ASN A 94 5.99 -1.40 -14.24
CA ASN A 94 7.28 -0.97 -13.73
C ASN A 94 7.16 0.01 -12.57
N ALA A 95 5.92 0.40 -12.21
CA ALA A 95 5.66 1.29 -11.10
C ALA A 95 4.49 0.75 -10.27
N SER A 96 4.82 0.21 -9.11
CA SER A 96 3.86 -0.10 -8.05
C SER A 96 4.21 0.76 -6.85
N ALA A 97 3.21 1.41 -6.25
CA ALA A 97 3.41 2.27 -5.11
C ALA A 97 2.44 1.91 -3.98
N TRP A 98 2.95 1.90 -2.76
CA TRP A 98 2.19 1.53 -1.57
C TRP A 98 2.42 2.53 -0.47
N ALA A 99 1.34 2.90 0.20
CA ALA A 99 1.41 3.81 1.31
C ALA A 99 0.49 3.41 2.46
N VAL A 100 0.99 3.56 3.68
CA VAL A 100 0.20 3.54 4.91
C VAL A 100 0.38 4.86 5.61
N HIS A 101 -0.68 5.32 6.27
CA HIS A 101 -0.65 6.59 6.98
C HIS A 101 -1.38 6.53 8.32
N ASP A 102 -1.17 7.57 9.13
CA ASP A 102 -1.94 7.81 10.35
C ASP A 102 -3.36 8.31 10.04
N ARG A 103 -4.16 8.54 11.07
CA ARG A 103 -5.62 8.82 10.98
C ARG A 103 -6.01 10.04 10.13
N SER A 104 -5.09 10.88 9.65
CA SER A 104 -5.50 12.12 9.01
C SER A 104 -6.04 11.90 7.58
N PRO A 105 -7.24 12.42 7.23
CA PRO A 105 -7.70 12.49 5.83
C PRO A 105 -6.70 13.23 4.91
N ALA A 106 -5.93 14.15 5.47
CA ALA A 106 -4.85 14.85 4.80
C ALA A 106 -3.71 13.87 4.45
N ALA A 107 -3.30 13.02 5.40
CA ALA A 107 -2.31 11.97 5.18
C ALA A 107 -2.80 10.92 4.16
N ALA A 108 -4.09 10.57 4.19
CA ALA A 108 -4.71 9.70 3.18
C ALA A 108 -4.65 10.32 1.77
N ARG A 109 -4.94 11.63 1.68
CA ARG A 109 -4.85 12.37 0.42
C ARG A 109 -3.41 12.42 -0.07
N ALA A 110 -2.45 12.72 0.79
CA ALA A 110 -1.04 12.74 0.44
C ALA A 110 -0.50 11.37 0.03
N ALA A 111 -0.88 10.31 0.75
CA ALA A 111 -0.57 8.93 0.38
C ALA A 111 -1.03 8.62 -1.04
N ARG A 112 -2.29 8.96 -1.37
CA ARG A 112 -2.84 8.80 -2.73
C ARG A 112 -2.06 9.63 -3.75
N LEU A 113 -1.85 10.93 -3.51
CA LEU A 113 -1.11 11.80 -4.42
C LEU A 113 0.32 11.28 -4.68
N ALA A 114 1.03 10.87 -3.64
CA ALA A 114 2.38 10.32 -3.78
C ALA A 114 2.37 9.01 -4.59
N THR A 115 1.43 8.10 -4.32
CA THR A 115 1.31 6.87 -5.10
C THR A 115 0.92 7.14 -6.56
N ASP A 116 0.08 8.13 -6.81
CA ASP A 116 -0.34 8.56 -8.15
C ASP A 116 0.86 9.16 -8.91
N ASP A 117 1.63 10.03 -8.27
CA ASP A 117 2.83 10.66 -8.84
C ASP A 117 3.92 9.64 -9.17
N ILE A 118 4.13 8.63 -8.33
CA ILE A 118 5.08 7.53 -8.63
C ILE A 118 4.60 6.74 -9.84
N VAL A 119 3.31 6.39 -9.86
CA VAL A 119 2.75 5.47 -10.84
C VAL A 119 2.53 6.13 -12.20
N ASP A 120 1.89 7.29 -12.23
CA ASP A 120 1.44 7.95 -13.45
C ASP A 120 2.56 8.80 -14.05
N ARG A 121 3.41 9.41 -13.21
CA ARG A 121 4.50 10.32 -13.64
C ARG A 121 5.89 9.72 -13.50
N GLY A 122 6.02 8.51 -12.94
CA GLY A 122 7.29 7.83 -12.79
C GLY A 122 8.24 8.48 -11.77
N LEU A 123 7.72 9.33 -10.88
CA LEU A 123 8.54 10.11 -9.95
C LEU A 123 9.29 9.19 -8.96
N PRO A 124 10.50 9.59 -8.51
CA PRO A 124 11.15 8.98 -7.35
C PRO A 124 10.26 9.11 -6.09
N THR A 125 10.35 8.14 -5.17
CA THR A 125 9.49 8.11 -3.96
C THR A 125 9.63 9.36 -3.09
N GLU A 126 10.86 9.85 -2.91
CA GLU A 126 11.14 11.08 -2.15
C GLU A 126 10.49 12.31 -2.80
N ALA A 127 10.62 12.45 -4.12
CA ALA A 127 10.06 13.58 -4.86
C ALA A 127 8.52 13.55 -4.81
N ALA A 128 7.92 12.38 -5.02
CA ALA A 128 6.47 12.21 -4.95
C ALA A 128 5.91 12.49 -3.54
N LEU A 129 6.59 11.99 -2.50
CA LEU A 129 6.20 12.28 -1.12
C LEU A 129 6.33 13.78 -0.81
N SER A 130 7.43 14.42 -1.22
CA SER A 130 7.63 15.87 -1.04
C SER A 130 6.56 16.72 -1.74
N LEU A 131 6.13 16.34 -2.95
CA LEU A 131 5.06 17.01 -3.67
C LEU A 131 3.67 16.79 -3.04
N ALA A 132 3.48 15.65 -2.36
CA ALA A 132 2.25 15.34 -1.65
C ALA A 132 2.16 16.01 -0.27
N MET A 133 3.29 16.44 0.33
CA MET A 133 3.33 17.05 1.66
C MET A 133 2.42 18.27 1.87
N PRO A 134 2.24 19.19 0.91
CA PRO A 134 1.27 20.28 1.07
C PRO A 134 -0.16 19.79 1.28
N ALA A 135 -0.51 18.60 0.80
CA ALA A 135 -1.82 18.01 1.05
C ALA A 135 -1.99 17.48 2.49
N CYS A 136 -0.89 17.32 3.23
CA CYS A 136 -0.86 17.02 4.66
C CYS A 136 -1.04 18.27 5.54
N ASP A 137 -0.93 19.48 4.97
CA ASP A 137 -1.02 20.76 5.67
C ASP A 137 -2.36 21.46 5.38
N PRO A 138 -3.39 21.26 6.21
CA PRO A 138 -4.67 21.94 6.02
C PRO A 138 -4.68 23.38 6.56
N THR A 139 -3.54 23.98 6.92
CA THR A 139 -3.32 25.32 7.49
C THR A 139 -3.44 25.45 9.03
N HIS A 140 -2.36 25.91 9.70
CA HIS A 140 -2.36 26.63 11.01
C HIS A 140 -2.60 25.89 12.35
N ARG A 141 -2.22 24.62 12.49
CA ARG A 141 -1.86 24.07 13.81
C ARG A 141 -0.57 23.27 13.71
N PRO A 142 0.24 23.15 14.78
CA PRO A 142 1.31 22.17 14.82
C PRO A 142 0.65 20.81 14.56
N ALA A 143 0.79 20.33 13.32
CA ALA A 143 0.03 19.20 12.84
C ALA A 143 0.34 17.99 13.72
N PRO A 144 -0.66 17.17 14.10
CA PRO A 144 -0.36 15.85 14.62
C PRO A 144 0.57 15.15 13.61
N SER A 145 1.61 14.52 14.14
CA SER A 145 2.70 13.90 13.40
C SER A 145 2.20 13.07 12.23
N VAL A 146 2.22 13.63 11.01
CA VAL A 146 1.84 12.88 9.83
C VAL A 146 2.83 11.74 9.63
N ALA A 147 2.34 10.54 9.88
CA ALA A 147 3.04 9.31 9.60
C ALA A 147 2.65 8.86 8.20
N LEU A 148 3.61 8.79 7.28
CA LEU A 148 3.38 8.30 5.93
C LEU A 148 4.65 7.61 5.44
N VAL A 149 4.51 6.38 4.98
CA VAL A 149 5.58 5.67 4.26
C VAL A 149 5.08 5.31 2.89
N VAL A 150 5.89 5.57 1.86
CA VAL A 150 5.62 5.27 0.47
C VAL A 150 6.72 4.38 -0.07
N ALA A 151 6.37 3.19 -0.54
CA ALA A 151 7.30 2.25 -1.14
C ALA A 151 7.02 2.09 -2.63
N ARG A 152 8.09 2.06 -3.42
CA ARG A 152 8.08 1.73 -4.85
C ARG A 152 8.92 0.48 -5.07
N HIS A 153 8.46 -0.41 -5.94
CA HIS A 153 9.31 -1.49 -6.44
C HIS A 153 10.37 -0.93 -7.40
N ASP A 154 11.64 -1.16 -7.10
CA ASP A 154 12.78 -0.86 -7.99
C ASP A 154 13.60 -2.14 -8.22
N VAL A 155 14.36 -2.23 -9.30
CA VAL A 155 15.21 -3.42 -9.52
C VAL A 155 16.57 -3.17 -8.84
N PRO A 156 17.02 -4.03 -7.89
CA PRO A 156 16.45 -5.32 -7.49
C PRO A 156 15.47 -5.32 -6.29
N GLY A 157 15.31 -4.22 -5.55
CA GLY A 157 14.56 -4.18 -4.28
C GLY A 157 13.42 -3.15 -4.19
N TYR A 158 13.47 -2.30 -3.15
CA TYR A 158 12.46 -1.28 -2.88
C TYR A 158 13.12 0.08 -2.71
N SER A 159 12.45 1.12 -3.20
CA SER A 159 12.73 2.52 -2.86
C SER A 159 11.64 2.98 -1.91
N ILE A 160 12.03 3.52 -0.75
CA ILE A 160 11.09 3.83 0.33
C ILE A 160 11.34 5.25 0.76
N ALA A 161 10.30 6.07 0.74
CA ALA A 161 10.30 7.39 1.33
C ALA A 161 9.34 7.45 2.51
N TRP A 162 9.67 8.17 3.58
CA TRP A 162 8.78 8.28 4.73
C TRP A 162 8.90 9.61 5.48
N ILE A 163 7.87 9.90 6.27
CA ILE A 163 7.75 10.99 7.23
C ILE A 163 7.01 10.48 8.47
N GLY A 164 7.33 11.01 9.65
CA GLY A 164 6.72 10.61 10.92
C GLY A 164 7.17 9.24 11.41
N ASP A 165 6.29 8.55 12.13
CA ASP A 165 6.57 7.31 12.88
C ASP A 165 6.15 6.02 12.13
N CYS A 166 5.69 6.13 10.88
CA CYS A 166 5.41 4.98 10.02
C CYS A 166 6.66 4.11 9.83
N ARG A 167 6.47 2.79 9.88
CA ARG A 167 7.56 1.83 9.73
C ARG A 167 7.48 1.03 8.45
N ALA A 168 8.64 0.78 7.84
CA ALA A 168 8.81 -0.25 6.84
C ALA A 168 9.81 -1.31 7.33
N TYR A 169 9.53 -2.55 7.00
CA TYR A 169 10.36 -3.71 7.30
C TYR A 169 10.50 -4.62 6.09
N GLU A 170 11.65 -5.25 5.93
CA GLU A 170 11.88 -6.30 4.94
C GLU A 170 12.06 -7.65 5.64
N VAL A 171 11.34 -8.67 5.19
CA VAL A 171 11.61 -10.05 5.59
C VAL A 171 12.85 -10.55 4.84
N ARG A 172 13.86 -10.95 5.61
CA ARG A 172 15.14 -11.49 5.12
C ARG A 172 15.41 -12.84 5.77
N GLY A 173 15.09 -13.92 5.06
CA GLY A 173 15.10 -15.26 5.65
C GLY A 173 14.11 -15.33 6.80
N GLU A 174 14.60 -15.60 8.00
CA GLU A 174 13.78 -15.70 9.22
C GLU A 174 13.70 -14.40 10.03
N CYS A 175 14.30 -13.31 9.54
CA CYS A 175 14.38 -12.04 10.25
C CYS A 175 13.48 -10.97 9.63
N LEU A 176 12.91 -10.10 10.47
CA LEU A 176 12.23 -8.89 10.04
C LEU A 176 13.16 -7.68 10.23
N VAL A 177 13.72 -7.16 9.15
CA VAL A 177 14.73 -6.08 9.23
C VAL A 177 14.06 -4.71 9.10
N PRO A 178 14.19 -3.81 10.09
CA PRO A 178 13.67 -2.45 9.98
C PRO A 178 14.40 -1.67 8.89
N LEU A 179 13.64 -1.01 8.02
CA LEU A 179 14.16 -0.16 6.94
C LEU A 179 14.06 1.33 7.28
N THR A 180 13.11 1.71 8.11
CA THR A 180 12.94 3.09 8.58
C THR A 180 13.26 3.22 10.07
N THR A 181 13.66 4.44 10.46
CA THR A 181 13.96 4.79 11.86
C THR A 181 12.86 5.67 12.43
N ASP A 182 12.63 5.53 13.74
CA ASP A 182 11.67 6.36 14.47
C ASP A 182 12.20 7.78 14.53
N ARG A 183 11.32 8.77 14.35
CA ARG A 183 11.50 10.05 15.04
C ARG A 183 10.15 10.72 15.26
N ALA A 184 9.90 11.07 16.52
CA ALA A 184 8.77 11.87 16.98
C ALA A 184 8.70 13.30 16.38
N ALA A 185 9.76 13.79 15.73
CA ALA A 185 9.77 15.10 15.10
C ALA A 185 10.60 15.07 13.80
N SER A 186 9.93 15.21 12.65
CA SER A 186 10.47 15.97 11.53
C SER A 186 9.48 15.99 10.38
N SER A 187 9.17 17.20 9.89
CA SER A 187 8.57 17.48 8.58
C SER A 187 9.46 17.07 7.39
N THR A 188 10.59 16.41 7.66
CA THR A 188 11.61 16.04 6.69
C THR A 188 11.26 14.69 6.08
N VAL A 189 11.06 14.69 4.76
CA VAL A 189 11.00 13.47 3.97
C VAL A 189 12.36 12.77 4.03
N ARG A 190 12.34 11.46 4.28
CA ARG A 190 13.53 10.61 4.26
C ARG A 190 13.41 9.57 3.18
N HIS A 191 14.54 9.00 2.80
CA HIS A 191 14.63 7.99 1.76
C HIS A 191 15.60 6.86 2.15
N THR A 192 15.27 5.65 1.73
CA THR A 192 16.14 4.47 1.81
C THR A 192 15.85 3.55 0.64
N HIS A 193 16.78 2.64 0.35
CA HIS A 193 16.58 1.61 -0.66
C HIS A 193 17.06 0.25 -0.17
N THR A 194 16.46 -0.82 -0.70
CA THR A 194 16.97 -2.18 -0.56
C THR A 194 17.68 -2.61 -1.85
N SER A 195 18.84 -3.24 -1.72
CA SER A 195 19.71 -3.63 -2.85
C SER A 195 19.67 -5.12 -3.16
N ARG A 196 18.77 -5.88 -2.51
CA ARG A 196 18.69 -7.34 -2.61
C ARG A 196 17.48 -7.78 -3.44
N PRO A 197 17.48 -9.03 -3.96
CA PRO A 197 16.31 -9.64 -4.56
C PRO A 197 15.10 -9.55 -3.62
N ARG A 198 13.92 -9.39 -4.22
CA ARG A 198 12.68 -9.01 -3.57
C ARG A 198 12.31 -9.97 -2.43
N GLY A 199 12.32 -9.48 -1.19
CA GLY A 199 11.70 -10.11 -0.03
C GLY A 199 10.30 -9.55 0.23
N ARG A 200 9.58 -10.10 1.22
CA ARG A 200 8.31 -9.51 1.67
C ARG A 200 8.56 -8.15 2.32
N LEU A 201 7.77 -7.15 1.94
CA LEU A 201 7.77 -5.82 2.53
C LEU A 201 6.56 -5.68 3.47
N VAL A 202 6.79 -5.16 4.67
CA VAL A 202 5.74 -4.88 5.67
C VAL A 202 5.78 -3.40 6.00
N LEU A 203 4.66 -2.71 5.81
CA LEU A 203 4.47 -1.31 6.21
C LEU A 203 3.48 -1.25 7.37
N THR A 204 3.78 -0.46 8.40
CA THR A 204 2.90 -0.29 9.57
C THR A 204 2.75 1.19 9.93
N ALA A 205 1.56 1.57 10.36
CA ALA A 205 1.25 2.92 10.84
C ALA A 205 0.56 2.89 12.21
N GLY A 206 0.56 4.02 12.90
CA GLY A 206 0.03 4.18 14.25
C GLY A 206 0.91 3.52 15.31
N ASP A 207 0.32 3.24 16.48
CA ASP A 207 1.03 2.73 17.65
C ASP A 207 1.47 1.27 17.54
N LEU A 208 1.25 0.64 16.38
CA LEU A 208 1.49 -0.79 16.17
C LEU A 208 2.90 -1.21 16.54
N HIS A 209 3.90 -0.47 16.08
CA HIS A 209 5.31 -0.79 16.30
C HIS A 209 5.79 -0.50 17.73
N ASN A 210 5.06 0.32 18.48
CA ASN A 210 5.33 0.60 19.89
C ASN A 210 4.63 -0.41 20.81
N ALA A 211 3.47 -0.92 20.40
CA ALA A 211 2.64 -1.82 21.20
C ALA A 211 2.93 -3.31 20.97
N VAL A 212 3.28 -3.71 19.74
CA VAL A 212 3.52 -5.12 19.39
C VAL A 212 5.03 -5.41 19.46
N PRO A 213 5.47 -6.39 20.28
CA PRO A 213 6.88 -6.76 20.34
C PRO A 213 7.45 -7.15 18.97
N HIS A 214 8.70 -6.75 18.70
CA HIS A 214 9.36 -7.02 17.42
C HIS A 214 9.39 -8.51 17.06
N ASP A 215 9.59 -9.40 18.03
CA ASP A 215 9.57 -10.85 17.81
C ASP A 215 8.19 -11.35 17.37
N THR A 216 7.13 -10.75 17.91
CA THR A 216 5.75 -11.06 17.47
C THR A 216 5.51 -10.58 16.05
N LEU A 217 5.94 -9.36 15.72
CA LEU A 217 5.87 -8.87 14.33
C LEU A 217 6.67 -9.76 13.38
N THR A 218 7.86 -10.20 13.79
CA THR A 218 8.71 -11.11 13.02
C THR A 218 8.00 -12.44 12.76
N ALA A 219 7.48 -13.10 13.80
CA ALA A 219 6.77 -14.37 13.66
C ALA A 219 5.56 -14.26 12.70
N LEU A 220 4.79 -13.17 12.79
CA LEU A 220 3.63 -12.93 11.93
C LEU A 220 4.01 -12.55 10.49
N ALA A 221 5.09 -11.80 10.31
CA ALA A 221 5.59 -11.40 9.00
C ALA A 221 6.33 -12.53 8.29
N VAL A 222 7.03 -13.41 8.99
CA VAL A 222 7.82 -14.51 8.41
C VAL A 222 6.99 -15.77 8.30
N GLY A 223 6.29 -16.15 9.36
CA GLY A 223 5.65 -17.46 9.51
C GLY A 223 4.29 -17.61 8.80
N ILE A 224 3.67 -16.52 8.34
CA ILE A 224 2.34 -16.56 7.71
C ILE A 224 2.47 -16.37 6.19
N PRO A 225 2.32 -17.42 5.36
CA PRO A 225 2.61 -17.31 3.92
C PRO A 225 1.70 -16.35 3.16
N HIS A 226 0.46 -16.15 3.60
CA HIS A 226 -0.50 -15.31 2.87
C HIS A 226 -0.45 -13.86 3.39
N PRO A 227 -0.20 -12.84 2.55
CA PRO A 227 0.03 -11.47 3.01
C PRO A 227 -1.21 -10.84 3.64
N THR A 228 -2.41 -11.14 3.13
CA THR A 228 -3.68 -10.71 3.75
C THR A 228 -3.84 -11.27 5.16
N THR A 229 -3.55 -12.56 5.37
CA THR A 229 -3.65 -13.19 6.68
C THR A 229 -2.60 -12.61 7.63
N SER A 230 -1.37 -12.41 7.13
CA SER A 230 -0.29 -11.76 7.90
C SER A 230 -0.70 -10.36 8.35
N ALA A 231 -1.20 -9.50 7.45
CA ALA A 231 -1.67 -8.15 7.77
C ALA A 231 -2.78 -8.16 8.84
N HIS A 232 -3.80 -9.03 8.70
CA HIS A 232 -4.87 -9.15 9.69
C HIS A 232 -4.37 -9.58 11.06
N LEU A 233 -3.44 -10.54 11.12
CA LEU A 233 -2.89 -11.01 12.38
C LEU A 233 -1.98 -9.95 13.04
N ILE A 234 -1.22 -9.18 12.25
CA ILE A 234 -0.43 -8.05 12.72
C ILE A 234 -1.33 -7.00 13.36
N VAL A 235 -2.41 -6.60 12.69
CA VAL A 235 -3.40 -5.66 13.24
C VAL A 235 -4.07 -6.22 14.49
N ALA A 236 -4.49 -7.49 14.48
CA ALA A 236 -5.11 -8.12 15.64
C ALA A 236 -4.16 -8.19 16.85
N ALA A 237 -2.84 -8.35 16.62
CA ALA A 237 -1.84 -8.26 17.68
C ALA A 237 -1.75 -6.84 18.25
N GLY A 238 -1.79 -5.81 17.40
CA GLY A 238 -1.88 -4.41 17.82
C GLY A 238 -3.12 -4.15 18.69
N THR A 239 -4.30 -4.56 18.22
CA THR A 239 -5.55 -4.37 18.98
C THR A 239 -5.52 -5.08 20.34
N ARG A 240 -4.99 -6.31 20.43
CA ARG A 240 -4.89 -7.04 21.70
C ARG A 240 -3.93 -6.42 22.71
N THR A 241 -2.93 -5.66 22.23
CA THR A 241 -1.97 -4.95 23.07
C THR A 241 -2.47 -3.55 23.48
N GLY A 242 -3.69 -3.18 23.08
CA GLY A 242 -4.29 -1.88 23.39
C GLY A 242 -3.85 -0.76 22.45
N ALA A 243 -3.15 -1.08 21.36
CA ALA A 243 -2.78 -0.09 20.36
C ALA A 243 -4.04 0.49 19.72
N ALA A 244 -4.16 1.81 19.75
CA ALA A 244 -5.20 2.51 19.02
C ALA A 244 -4.78 2.64 17.55
N ASP A 245 -5.77 2.52 16.66
CA ASP A 245 -5.66 2.98 15.27
C ASP A 245 -4.46 2.40 14.51
N VAL A 246 -4.42 1.07 14.46
CA VAL A 246 -3.33 0.30 13.86
C VAL A 246 -3.63 -0.02 12.40
N THR A 247 -2.61 0.12 11.55
CA THR A 247 -2.69 -0.26 10.14
C THR A 247 -1.46 -1.08 9.75
N ALA A 248 -1.69 -2.14 8.98
CA ALA A 248 -0.63 -2.95 8.39
C ALA A 248 -0.89 -3.21 6.91
N LEU A 249 0.15 -3.07 6.11
CA LEU A 249 0.18 -3.45 4.70
C LEU A 249 1.34 -4.42 4.46
N VAL A 250 1.02 -5.63 4.02
CA VAL A 250 2.01 -6.67 3.69
C VAL A 250 2.02 -6.86 2.17
N ILE A 251 3.20 -6.80 1.58
CA ILE A 251 3.42 -6.83 0.13
C ILE A 251 4.36 -7.99 -0.17
N ASP A 252 3.84 -8.99 -0.87
CA ASP A 252 4.64 -10.09 -1.38
C ASP A 252 4.99 -9.86 -2.86
N PRO A 253 6.28 -9.94 -3.23
CA PRO A 253 6.65 -10.05 -4.64
C PRO A 253 6.14 -11.38 -5.19
N VAL A 254 5.42 -11.39 -6.30
CA VAL A 254 5.17 -12.65 -7.02
C VAL A 254 6.46 -13.03 -7.76
N PRO A 255 6.92 -14.29 -7.63
CA PRO A 255 8.07 -14.78 -8.37
C PRO A 255 7.86 -14.56 -9.87
N THR A 256 8.79 -13.85 -10.52
CA THR A 256 8.89 -13.83 -11.98
C THR A 256 9.39 -15.21 -12.40
N GLN A 257 8.58 -15.97 -13.15
CA GLN A 257 9.00 -17.24 -13.76
C GLN A 257 10.03 -17.01 -14.86
#